data_AF-A0A6G3S0K7-F1
#
_entry.id   AF-A0A6G3S0K7-F1
#
_cell.length_a   1.000
_cell.length_b   1.000
_cell.length_c   1.000
_cell.angle_alpha   90.00
_cell.angle_beta   90.00
_cell.angle_gamma   90.00
#
_symmetry.space_group_name_H-M   'P 1'
#
loop_
_entity.id
_entity.type
_entity.pdbx_description
1 polymer ?
#
loop_
_entity_poly.entity_id
_entity_poly.type
_entity_poly.pdbx_seq_one_letter_code
_entity_poly.pdbx_strand_id
1 'polypeptide(L)'
;GLARARFEDARIGVRPVPSDGLPLVGAVARAPGLYHLVSHSAVTLAPVLGRLAAQEITTGRPAPELAAYRPDRAVPGDVHDENLRAMNHRRPAPSS
;
A
#
# COMPACT_ATOMS: atom_id res chain seq x y z
N GLY A 1 27.90 6.98 20.97
CA GLY A 1 27.40 5.85 20.18
C GLY A 1 26.04 5.41 20.69
N LEU A 2 25.26 4.66 19.91
CA LEU A 2 23.89 4.23 20.24
C LEU A 2 23.78 3.34 21.50
N ALA A 3 24.90 2.92 22.09
CA ALA A 3 24.98 2.04 23.27
C ALA A 3 24.27 2.57 24.54
N ARG A 4 23.90 3.85 24.60
CA ARG A 4 23.14 4.45 25.72
C ARG A 4 21.77 5.00 25.31
N ALA A 5 21.34 4.79 24.07
CA ALA A 5 20.02 5.24 23.64
C ALA A 5 18.92 4.46 24.38
N ARG A 6 17.82 5.14 24.70
CA ARG A 6 16.59 4.58 25.27
C ARG A 6 15.46 4.82 24.27
N PHE A 7 14.52 3.88 24.16
CA PHE A 7 13.29 4.13 23.42
C PHE A 7 12.42 5.10 24.21
N GLU A 8 11.95 6.16 23.56
CA GLU A 8 11.04 7.13 24.15
C GLU A 8 9.58 6.68 24.00
N ASP A 9 9.19 6.22 22.81
CA ASP A 9 7.85 5.70 22.52
C ASP A 9 7.91 4.68 21.37
N ALA A 10 6.90 3.82 21.29
CA ALA A 10 6.67 2.90 20.19
C ALA A 10 5.18 2.78 19.88
N ARG A 11 4.83 2.79 18.59
CA ARG A 11 3.45 2.64 18.12
C ARG A 11 3.36 1.49 17.12
N ILE A 12 2.26 0.75 17.21
CA ILE A 12 1.92 -0.30 16.24
C ILE A 12 1.00 0.32 15.18
N GLY A 13 1.35 0.17 13.91
CA GLY A 13 0.54 0.57 12.78
C GLY A 13 0.08 -0.63 11.96
N VAL A 14 -1.18 -0.64 11.55
CA VAL A 14 -1.67 -1.58 10.53
C VAL A 14 -1.27 -1.05 9.16
N ARG A 15 -0.71 -1.92 8.33
CA ARG A 15 -0.32 -1.57 6.95
C ARG A 15 -1.21 -2.33 5.96
N PRO A 16 -1.99 -1.63 5.14
CA PRO A 16 -2.74 -2.28 4.08
C PRO A 16 -1.78 -2.70 2.97
N VAL A 17 -1.81 -3.99 2.61
CA VAL A 17 -1.00 -4.55 1.52
C VAL A 17 -1.92 -5.38 0.62
N PRO A 18 -2.18 -4.92 -0.61
CA PRO A 18 -2.88 -5.72 -1.61
C PRO A 18 -2.16 -7.04 -1.88
N SER A 19 -2.88 -8.09 -2.28
CA SER A 19 -2.28 -9.42 -2.44
C SER A 19 -1.15 -9.45 -3.47
N ASP A 20 -1.12 -8.53 -4.43
CA ASP A 20 -0.04 -8.40 -5.41
C ASP A 20 1.08 -7.42 -5.01
N GLY A 21 1.02 -6.83 -3.81
CA GLY A 21 1.99 -5.85 -3.32
C GLY A 21 1.93 -4.48 -4.01
N LEU A 22 1.03 -4.27 -4.98
CA LEU A 22 0.95 -3.04 -5.77
C LEU A 22 -0.15 -2.10 -5.27
N PRO A 23 -0.02 -0.77 -5.45
CA PRO A 23 -1.07 0.17 -5.07
C PRO A 23 -2.43 -0.15 -5.71
N LEU A 24 -3.53 0.12 -5.00
CA LEU A 24 -4.89 0.12 -5.54
C LEU A 24 -5.37 1.58 -5.63
N VAL A 25 -5.62 2.09 -6.84
CA VAL A 25 -5.95 3.50 -7.06
C VAL A 25 -7.00 3.66 -8.15
N GLY A 26 -8.10 4.35 -7.84
CA GLY A 26 -9.14 4.69 -8.82
C GLY A 26 -10.55 4.64 -8.27
N ALA A 27 -11.51 5.00 -9.13
CA ALA A 27 -12.93 4.88 -8.84
C ALA A 27 -13.37 3.41 -8.69
N VAL A 28 -14.38 3.18 -7.85
CA VAL A 28 -14.95 1.84 -7.64
C VAL A 28 -16.23 1.70 -8.44
N ALA A 29 -16.22 0.90 -9.51
CA ALA A 29 -17.37 0.72 -10.41
C ALA A 29 -18.67 0.29 -9.69
N ARG A 30 -18.55 -0.52 -8.63
CA ARG A 30 -19.70 -1.00 -7.84
C ARG A 30 -20.21 0.02 -6.80
N ALA A 31 -19.54 1.16 -6.63
CA ALA A 31 -19.87 2.18 -5.65
C ALA A 31 -19.61 3.58 -6.23
N PRO A 32 -20.55 4.15 -7.01
CA PRO A 32 -20.41 5.48 -7.57
C PRO A 32 -20.10 6.54 -6.51
N GLY A 33 -19.11 7.39 -6.78
CA GLY A 33 -18.62 8.42 -5.83
C GLY A 33 -17.54 7.94 -4.87
N LEU A 34 -17.24 6.64 -4.81
CA LEU A 34 -16.11 6.11 -4.03
C LEU A 34 -14.82 6.11 -4.87
N TYR A 35 -13.77 6.71 -4.33
CA TYR A 35 -12.41 6.67 -4.89
C TYR A 35 -11.46 5.96 -3.91
N HIS A 36 -10.74 4.96 -4.40
CA HIS A 36 -9.80 4.16 -3.61
C HIS A 36 -8.37 4.67 -3.82
N LEU A 37 -7.58 4.75 -2.76
CA LEU A 37 -6.13 5.00 -2.82
C LEU A 37 -5.47 4.27 -1.64
N VAL A 38 -4.88 3.12 -1.92
CA VAL A 38 -4.17 2.29 -0.95
C VAL A 38 -2.80 1.92 -1.51
N SER A 39 -1.75 2.09 -0.71
CA SER A 39 -0.37 1.80 -1.12
C SER A 39 0.48 1.41 0.09
N HIS A 40 1.29 0.36 -0.06
CA HIS A 40 2.34 0.02 0.91
C HIS A 40 3.37 1.15 1.03
N SER A 41 3.71 1.79 -0.09
CA SER A 41 4.68 2.88 -0.18
C SER A 41 4.03 4.28 -0.10
N ALA A 42 2.91 4.40 0.64
CA ALA A 42 2.08 5.61 0.63
C ALA A 42 2.84 6.89 0.96
N VAL A 43 3.73 6.88 1.96
CA VAL A 43 4.51 8.08 2.34
C VAL A 43 5.42 8.53 1.19
N THR A 44 6.13 7.59 0.56
CA THR A 44 7.05 7.87 -0.56
C THR A 44 6.29 8.34 -1.79
N LEU A 45 5.16 7.72 -2.11
CA LEU A 45 4.40 7.98 -3.34
C LEU A 45 3.30 9.03 -3.17
N ALA A 46 3.08 9.57 -1.96
CA ALA A 46 2.03 10.54 -1.69
C ALA A 46 2.01 11.73 -2.67
N PRO A 47 3.15 12.36 -3.04
CA PRO A 47 3.14 13.51 -3.94
C PRO A 47 2.62 13.19 -5.34
N VAL A 48 2.90 12.00 -5.86
CA VAL A 48 2.47 11.58 -7.20
C VAL A 48 1.06 11.01 -7.16
N LEU A 49 0.76 10.10 -6.23
CA LEU A 49 -0.56 9.47 -6.13
C LEU A 49 -1.65 10.49 -5.78
N GLY A 50 -1.38 11.42 -4.86
CA GLY A 50 -2.33 12.46 -4.51
C GLY A 50 -2.66 13.40 -5.68
N ARG A 51 -1.65 13.75 -6.49
CA ARG A 51 -1.84 14.58 -7.69
C ARG A 51 -2.70 13.88 -8.74
N LEU A 52 -2.37 12.62 -9.06
CA LEU A 52 -3.12 11.84 -10.04
C LEU A 52 -4.56 11.59 -9.58
N ALA A 53 -4.75 11.24 -8.30
CA ALA A 53 -6.09 11.07 -7.72
C ALA A 53 -6.91 12.36 -7.79
N ALA A 54 -6.32 13.50 -7.40
CA ALA A 54 -7.01 14.80 -7.50
C ALA A 54 -7.40 15.13 -8.94
N GLN A 55 -6.56 14.83 -9.93
CA GLN A 55 -6.87 15.02 -11.34
C GLN A 55 -8.05 14.15 -11.79
N GLU A 56 -8.05 12.86 -11.45
CA GLU A 56 -9.16 11.96 -11.78
C GLU A 56 -10.48 12.40 -11.13
N ILE A 57 -10.43 12.77 -9.85
CA ILE A 57 -11.62 13.19 -9.08
C ILE A 57 -12.21 14.49 -9.64
N THR A 58 -11.36 15.48 -9.93
CA THR A 58 -11.84 16.82 -10.37
C THR A 58 -12.23 16.89 -11.84
N THR A 59 -11.65 16.04 -12.68
CA THR A 59 -11.87 16.09 -14.14
C THR A 59 -12.69 14.92 -14.68
N GLY A 60 -12.86 13.86 -13.90
CA GLY A 60 -13.48 12.61 -14.34
C GLY A 60 -12.66 11.84 -15.37
N ARG A 61 -11.44 12.28 -15.70
CA ARG A 61 -10.58 11.65 -16.71
C ARG A 61 -9.57 10.71 -16.05
N PRO A 62 -9.53 9.42 -16.44
CA PRO A 62 -8.53 8.48 -15.94
C PRO A 62 -7.10 8.92 -16.26
N ALA A 63 -6.19 8.82 -15.30
CA ALA A 63 -4.76 8.95 -15.47
C ALA A 63 -4.19 7.66 -16.07
N PRO A 64 -3.52 7.71 -17.24
CA PRO A 64 -2.89 6.53 -17.86
C PRO A 64 -1.87 5.83 -16.97
N GLU A 65 -1.16 6.59 -16.13
CA GLU A 65 -0.17 6.09 -15.16
C GLU A 65 -0.78 5.14 -14.12
N LEU A 66 -2.09 5.26 -13.88
CA LEU A 66 -2.84 4.43 -12.92
C LEU A 66 -3.50 3.20 -13.56
N ALA A 67 -3.34 2.97 -14.87
CA ALA A 67 -4.02 1.89 -15.59
C ALA A 67 -3.76 0.49 -14.99
N ALA A 68 -2.51 0.20 -14.61
CA ALA A 68 -2.14 -1.08 -14.00
C ALA A 68 -2.55 -1.20 -12.52
N TYR A 69 -3.02 -0.12 -11.90
CA TYR A 69 -3.26 -0.04 -10.46
C TYR A 69 -4.75 0.07 -10.12
N ARG A 70 -5.64 -0.20 -11.07
CA ARG A 70 -7.08 -0.06 -10.86
C ARG A 70 -7.61 -1.03 -9.81
N PRO A 71 -8.66 -0.64 -9.03
CA PRO A 71 -9.20 -1.50 -7.98
C PRO A 71 -9.86 -2.79 -8.49
N ASP A 72 -10.26 -2.81 -9.76
CA ASP A 72 -10.89 -3.94 -10.46
C ASP A 72 -9.88 -4.80 -11.25
N ARG A 73 -8.58 -4.53 -11.13
CA ARG A 73 -7.56 -5.38 -11.76
C ARG A 73 -7.59 -6.79 -11.18
N ALA A 74 -7.22 -7.77 -12.00
CA ALA A 74 -7.01 -9.12 -11.53
C ALA A 74 -5.79 -9.17 -10.59
N VAL A 75 -6.01 -9.61 -9.36
CA VAL A 75 -4.95 -9.89 -8.38
C VAL A 75 -4.86 -11.39 -8.15
N PRO A 76 -3.67 -11.98 -8.02
CA PRO A 76 -3.54 -13.39 -7.65
C PRO A 76 -4.20 -13.67 -6.30
N GLY A 77 -4.65 -14.91 -6.12
CA GLY A 77 -5.25 -15.38 -4.86
C GLY A 77 -4.25 -15.47 -3.70
N ASP A 78 -2.96 -15.57 -4.02
CA ASP A 78 -1.87 -15.68 -3.06
C ASP A 78 -1.24 -14.31 -2.79
N VAL A 79 -0.72 -14.10 -1.57
CA VAL A 79 0.02 -12.87 -1.24
C VAL A 79 1.43 -12.91 -1.86
N HIS A 80 1.62 -12.09 -2.88
CA HIS A 80 2.87 -11.77 -3.56
C HIS A 80 3.37 -10.38 -3.14
N ASP A 81 3.77 -10.26 -1.88
CA ASP A 81 4.50 -9.09 -1.39
C ASP A 81 5.85 -9.55 -0.81
N GLU A 82 6.94 -9.07 -1.39
CA GLU A 82 8.30 -9.41 -0.99
C GLU A 82 8.63 -8.97 0.44
N ASN A 83 8.05 -7.85 0.90
CA ASN A 83 8.29 -7.29 2.22
C ASN A 83 7.54 -8.11 3.28
N LEU A 84 6.31 -8.54 3.01
CA LEU A 84 5.57 -9.46 3.87
C LEU A 84 6.26 -10.82 3.98
N ARG A 85 6.79 -11.35 2.87
CA ARG A 85 7.59 -12.58 2.89
C ARG A 85 8.83 -12.41 3.78
N ALA A 86 9.62 -11.36 3.57
CA ALA A 86 10.81 -11.08 4.38
C ALA A 86 10.50 -10.90 5.87
N MET A 87 9.39 -10.23 6.21
CA MET A 87 8.99 -10.01 7.60
C MET A 87 8.48 -11.27 8.31
N ASN A 88 7.83 -12.17 7.59
CA ASN A 88 7.23 -13.39 8.17
C ASN A 88 8.26 -14.52 8.37
N HIS A 89 9.46 -14.45 7.76
CA HIS A 89 10.53 -15.43 7.93
C HIS A 89 11.41 -15.22 9.18
N ARG A 90 10.86 -14.72 10.30
CA ARG A 90 11.62 -14.68 11.57
C ARG A 90 11.93 -16.12 12.04
N ARG A 91 13.23 -16.39 12.16
CA ARG A 91 13.91 -17.63 12.63
C ARG A 91 13.16 -18.30 13.81
N PRO A 92 13.06 -19.64 13.89
CA PRO A 92 12.42 -20.31 15.02
C PRO A 92 13.06 -19.89 16.34
N ALA A 93 12.24 -19.74 17.39
CA ALA A 93 12.70 -19.44 18.74
C ALA A 93 13.76 -20.48 19.17
N PRO A 94 14.82 -20.07 19.91
CA PRO A 94 15.80 -21.03 20.40
C PRO A 94 15.10 -22.06 21.29
N SER A 95 15.31 -23.34 20.99
CA SER A 95 14.83 -24.45 21.82
C SER A 95 15.40 -24.30 23.22
N SER A 96 14.50 -24.36 24.21
CA SER A 96 14.78 -24.41 25.65
C SER A 96 15.78 -25.48 26.03
#